data_AF-A0A4U7AZJ5-F1
#
_entry.id   AF-A0A4U7AZJ5-F1
#
_cell.length_a   1.000
_cell.length_b   1.000
_cell.length_c   1.000
_cell.angle_alpha   90.00
_cell.angle_beta   90.00
_cell.angle_gamma   90.00
#
_symmetry.space_group_name_H-M   'P 1'
#
loop_
_entity.id
_entity.type
_entity.pdbx_description
1 polymer ?
#
loop_
_entity_poly.entity_id
_entity_poly.type
_entity_poly.pdbx_seq_one_letter_code
_entity_poly.pdbx_strand_id
1 'polypeptide(L)'
;MASNFMSSISDKSEYRITHVCHDLDSALSELPALFRGESVQPSSDLSVAPSSESKQPIPRAVVIGKGFSEDEMKQIVKRGQEAGGTGSKTAWFLPDDDKFTLAQKARAFATAGISLPTVIAERAIESLRENGVVDGRETVGGIYGF
;
A
#
# COMPACT_ATOMS: atom_id res chain seq x y z
N MET A 1 4.94 10.54 -9.44
CA MET A 1 5.44 9.16 -9.22
C MET A 1 4.35 8.27 -8.63
N ALA A 2 3.68 8.69 -7.55
CA ALA A 2 2.53 7.98 -6.96
C ALA A 2 1.38 7.75 -7.95
N SER A 3 1.00 8.75 -8.75
CA SER A 3 -0.05 8.61 -9.78
C SER A 3 0.21 7.46 -10.76
N ASN A 4 1.43 7.38 -11.33
CA ASN A 4 1.81 6.33 -12.27
C ASN A 4 1.83 4.93 -11.63
N PHE A 5 2.19 4.84 -10.36
CA PHE A 5 2.11 3.61 -9.57
C PHE A 5 0.64 3.19 -9.37
N MET A 6 -0.22 4.14 -8.99
CA MET A 6 -1.65 3.88 -8.77
C MET A 6 -2.37 3.44 -10.04
N SER A 7 -2.10 4.11 -11.17
CA SER A 7 -2.62 3.68 -12.48
C SER A 7 -2.09 2.28 -12.81
N SER A 8 -0.81 2.01 -12.59
CA SER A 8 -0.25 0.67 -12.85
C SER A 8 -0.90 -0.42 -12.01
N ILE A 9 -1.26 -0.15 -10.74
CA ILE A 9 -2.00 -1.11 -9.91
C ILE A 9 -3.43 -1.26 -10.39
N SER A 10 -4.14 -0.16 -10.59
CA SER A 10 -5.58 -0.18 -10.91
C SER A 10 -5.84 -0.78 -12.29
N ASP A 11 -4.94 -0.55 -13.26
CA ASP A 11 -5.09 -1.05 -14.64
C ASP A 11 -4.69 -2.52 -14.78
N LYS A 12 -3.81 -3.03 -13.91
CA LYS A 12 -3.19 -4.36 -14.06
C LYS A 12 -3.61 -5.38 -13.00
N SER A 13 -4.50 -5.01 -12.08
CA SER A 13 -4.87 -5.90 -10.98
C SER A 13 -6.33 -5.78 -10.57
N GLU A 14 -6.77 -6.73 -9.76
CA GLU A 14 -8.05 -6.72 -9.07
C GLU A 14 -8.05 -5.77 -7.84
N TYR A 15 -6.92 -5.14 -7.53
CA TYR A 15 -6.77 -4.31 -6.35
C TYR A 15 -7.25 -2.89 -6.60
N ARG A 16 -8.13 -2.42 -5.71
CA ARG A 16 -8.56 -1.03 -5.67
C ARG A 16 -7.80 -0.29 -4.58
N ILE A 17 -7.10 0.78 -4.96
CA ILE A 17 -6.50 1.70 -4.00
C ILE A 17 -7.60 2.61 -3.48
N THR A 18 -7.83 2.59 -2.17
CA THR A 18 -8.91 3.33 -1.53
C THR A 18 -8.42 4.58 -0.80
N HIS A 19 -7.17 4.57 -0.33
CA HIS A 19 -6.61 5.64 0.49
C HIS A 19 -5.10 5.80 0.23
N VAL A 20 -4.62 7.04 0.25
CA VAL A 20 -3.22 7.41 0.01
C VAL A 20 -2.78 8.43 1.06
N CYS A 21 -1.68 8.17 1.74
CA CYS A 21 -1.02 9.12 2.63
C CYS A 21 0.34 9.51 2.03
N HIS A 22 0.66 10.80 2.00
CA HIS A 22 1.90 11.31 1.42
C HIS A 22 3.00 11.63 2.43
N ASP A 23 2.64 11.75 3.70
CA ASP A 23 3.53 12.07 4.81
C ASP A 23 3.22 11.23 6.05
N LEU A 24 4.10 11.33 7.04
CA LEU A 24 4.07 10.53 8.26
C LEU A 24 2.86 10.89 9.13
N ASP A 25 2.56 12.18 9.28
CA ASP A 25 1.49 12.66 10.15
C ASP A 25 0.12 12.18 9.65
N SER A 26 -0.10 12.25 8.34
CA SER A 26 -1.26 11.64 7.69
C SER A 26 -1.32 10.14 7.91
N ALA A 27 -0.22 9.40 7.70
CA ALA A 27 -0.22 7.96 7.90
C ALA A 27 -0.53 7.56 9.35
N LEU A 28 0.02 8.29 10.34
CA LEU A 28 -0.16 8.01 11.76
C LEU A 28 -1.54 8.38 12.30
N SER A 29 -2.25 9.30 11.65
CA SER A 29 -3.59 9.74 12.04
C SER A 29 -4.70 9.01 11.27
N GLU A 30 -4.55 8.85 9.97
CA GLU A 30 -5.59 8.36 9.06
C GLU A 30 -5.68 6.82 9.05
N LEU A 31 -4.55 6.10 8.97
CA LEU A 31 -4.57 4.63 8.93
C LEU A 31 -5.25 4.01 10.16
N PRO A 32 -4.96 4.45 11.40
CA PRO A 32 -5.66 3.91 12.58
C PRO A 32 -7.17 4.12 12.54
N ALA A 33 -7.64 5.26 12.05
CA ALA A 33 -9.06 5.56 11.94
C ALA A 33 -9.73 4.67 10.86
N LEU A 34 -9.07 4.47 9.72
CA LEU A 34 -9.54 3.55 8.67
C LEU A 34 -9.67 2.11 9.19
N PHE A 35 -8.72 1.62 9.97
CA PHE A 35 -8.78 0.26 10.53
C PHE A 35 -9.90 0.06 11.57
N ARG A 36 -10.35 1.14 12.20
CA ARG A 36 -11.53 1.14 13.07
C ARG A 36 -12.85 1.30 12.29
N GLY A 37 -12.78 1.48 10.98
CA GLY A 37 -13.96 1.70 10.13
C GLY A 37 -14.56 3.10 10.29
N GLU A 38 -13.77 4.06 10.79
CA GLU A 38 -14.16 5.45 10.90
C GLU A 38 -14.15 6.12 9.52
N SER A 39 -14.98 7.14 9.33
CA SER A 39 -14.96 7.96 8.11
C SER A 39 -13.81 8.94 8.20
N VAL A 40 -12.80 8.75 7.35
CA VAL A 40 -11.60 9.57 7.26
C VAL A 40 -11.64 10.38 5.98
N GLN A 41 -11.57 11.70 6.12
CA GLN A 41 -11.31 12.57 4.97
C GLN A 41 -9.84 12.42 4.59
N PRO A 42 -9.52 11.93 3.38
CA PRO A 42 -8.14 11.74 2.97
C PRO A 42 -7.43 13.09 2.84
N SER A 43 -6.16 13.14 3.25
CA SER A 43 -5.29 14.29 2.97
C SER A 43 -4.86 14.38 1.50
N SER A 44 -4.89 13.25 0.79
CA SER A 44 -4.50 13.15 -0.62
C SER A 44 -5.70 13.18 -1.56
N ASP A 45 -5.61 14.03 -2.59
CA ASP A 45 -6.55 14.10 -3.73
C ASP A 45 -6.55 12.81 -4.59
N LEU A 46 -5.58 11.93 -4.40
CA LEU A 46 -5.50 10.63 -5.10
C LEU A 46 -6.36 9.56 -4.43
N SER A 47 -6.86 9.81 -3.23
CA SER A 47 -7.70 8.87 -2.49
C SER A 47 -9.13 8.85 -3.03
N VAL A 48 -9.81 7.72 -2.88
CA VAL A 48 -11.22 7.65 -3.21
C VAL A 48 -12.01 8.22 -2.05
N ALA A 49 -12.61 9.40 -2.25
CA ALA A 49 -13.48 9.99 -1.23
C ALA A 49 -14.64 9.05 -0.91
N PRO A 50 -15.01 8.87 0.36
CA PRO A 50 -16.21 8.11 0.71
C PRO A 50 -17.43 8.82 0.12
N SER A 51 -18.15 8.16 -0.79
CA SER A 51 -19.45 8.63 -1.25
C SER A 51 -20.41 8.64 -0.06
N SER A 52 -21.22 9.70 0.08
CA SER A 52 -22.08 9.98 1.26
C SER A 52 -23.04 8.85 1.67
N GLU A 53 -23.23 7.83 0.85
CA GLU A 53 -24.09 6.67 1.10
C GLU A 53 -23.34 5.35 1.38
N SER A 54 -22.00 5.33 1.28
CA SER A 54 -21.20 4.10 1.39
C SER A 54 -20.20 4.20 2.53
N LYS A 55 -20.18 3.21 3.44
CA LYS A 55 -19.12 3.08 4.45
C LYS A 55 -17.77 3.03 3.73
N GLN A 56 -16.79 3.78 4.24
CA GLN A 56 -15.44 3.78 3.68
C GLN A 56 -14.86 2.36 3.78
N PRO A 57 -14.37 1.79 2.66
CA PRO A 57 -13.89 0.42 2.64
C PRO A 57 -12.65 0.26 3.54
N ILE A 58 -12.72 -0.71 4.45
CA ILE A 58 -11.62 -1.00 5.37
C ILE A 58 -10.46 -1.64 4.58
N PRO A 59 -9.24 -1.08 4.65
CA PRO A 59 -8.10 -1.59 3.90
C PRO A 59 -7.65 -2.98 4.41
N ARG A 60 -7.48 -3.91 3.48
CA ARG A 60 -6.99 -5.28 3.74
C ARG A 60 -5.47 -5.40 3.72
N ALA A 61 -4.83 -4.52 2.96
CA ALA A 61 -3.38 -4.44 2.84
C ALA A 61 -2.94 -2.97 2.77
N VAL A 62 -1.72 -2.70 3.20
CA VAL A 62 -1.05 -1.40 3.07
C VAL A 62 0.28 -1.61 2.38
N VAL A 63 0.54 -0.83 1.33
CA VAL A 63 1.84 -0.79 0.64
C VAL A 63 2.52 0.52 1.02
N ILE A 64 3.72 0.43 1.58
CA ILE A 64 4.54 1.59 1.94
C ILE A 64 5.66 1.71 0.90
N GLY A 65 5.91 2.93 0.41
CA GLY A 65 7.00 3.21 -0.53
C GLY A 65 8.27 3.69 0.19
N LYS A 66 9.41 3.67 -0.52
CA LYS A 66 10.72 4.16 -0.03
C LYS A 66 10.81 5.67 0.25
N GLY A 67 9.70 6.41 0.18
CA GLY A 67 9.67 7.82 0.58
C GLY A 67 9.81 8.01 2.09
N PHE A 68 9.58 6.96 2.88
CA PHE A 68 9.75 6.94 4.33
C PHE A 68 11.09 6.28 4.71
N SER A 69 11.73 6.78 5.75
CA SER A 69 12.85 6.12 6.42
C SER A 69 12.40 4.83 7.11
N GLU A 70 13.34 3.93 7.41
CA GLU A 70 13.02 2.66 8.08
C GLU A 70 12.34 2.85 9.44
N ASP A 71 12.75 3.87 10.20
CA ASP A 71 12.14 4.17 11.50
C ASP A 71 10.71 4.69 11.34
N GLU A 72 10.46 5.54 10.35
CA GLU A 72 9.10 6.00 10.01
C GLU A 72 8.21 4.84 9.56
N MET A 73 8.73 3.93 8.71
CA MET A 73 7.99 2.74 8.29
C MET A 73 7.61 1.87 9.49
N LYS A 74 8.56 1.62 10.41
CA LYS A 74 8.29 0.87 11.65
C LYS A 74 7.24 1.56 12.52
N GLN A 75 7.29 2.89 12.63
CA GLN A 75 6.31 3.67 13.37
C GLN A 75 4.91 3.55 12.77
N ILE A 76 4.78 3.70 11.45
CA ILE A 76 3.50 3.57 10.72
C ILE A 76 2.91 2.17 10.95
N VAL A 77 3.70 1.12 10.75
CA VAL A 77 3.25 -0.27 10.92
C VAL A 77 2.81 -0.52 12.37
N LYS A 78 3.65 -0.14 13.34
CA LYS A 78 3.34 -0.30 14.76
C LYS A 78 2.03 0.40 15.12
N ARG A 79 1.89 1.65 14.71
CA ARG A 79 0.70 2.46 15.02
C ARG A 79 -0.56 1.89 14.39
N GLY A 80 -0.47 1.38 13.17
CA GLY A 80 -1.56 0.71 12.49
C GLY A 80 -1.98 -0.61 13.15
N GLN A 81 -1.02 -1.43 13.58
CA GLN A 81 -1.28 -2.68 14.29
C GLN A 81 -1.92 -2.45 15.67
N GLU A 82 -1.51 -1.39 16.36
CA GLU A 82 -2.05 -0.99 17.67
C GLU A 82 -3.42 -0.29 17.60
N ALA A 83 -3.90 0.05 16.41
CA ALA A 83 -5.12 0.84 16.21
C ALA A 83 -6.43 0.14 16.63
N GLY A 84 -6.39 -1.18 16.86
CA GLY A 84 -7.58 -2.01 17.02
C GLY A 84 -8.30 -2.28 15.68
N GLY A 85 -9.49 -2.87 15.76
CA GLY A 85 -10.28 -3.20 14.55
C GLY A 85 -9.57 -4.22 13.65
N THR A 86 -9.37 -3.89 12.37
CA THR A 86 -8.69 -4.77 11.42
C THR A 86 -7.17 -4.58 11.36
N GLY A 87 -6.60 -3.60 12.06
CA GLY A 87 -5.19 -3.24 11.94
C GLY A 87 -4.22 -4.39 12.22
N SER A 88 -4.57 -5.28 13.16
CA SER A 88 -3.79 -6.49 13.48
C SER A 88 -3.92 -7.61 12.45
N LYS A 89 -4.89 -7.52 11.54
CA LYS A 89 -5.17 -8.49 10.46
C LYS A 89 -4.76 -7.96 9.08
N THR A 90 -4.30 -6.72 9.01
CA THR A 90 -3.83 -6.09 7.78
C THR A 90 -2.46 -6.63 7.37
N ALA A 91 -2.29 -6.90 6.08
CA ALA A 91 -1.00 -7.25 5.51
C ALA A 91 -0.21 -5.98 5.13
N TRP A 92 1.04 -5.89 5.57
CA TRP A 92 1.92 -4.74 5.34
C TRP A 92 2.99 -5.11 4.33
N PHE A 93 3.15 -4.30 3.31
CA PHE A 93 4.13 -4.49 2.24
C PHE A 93 5.13 -3.35 2.28
N LEU A 94 6.37 -3.68 2.65
CA LEU A 94 7.50 -2.78 2.74
C LEU A 94 8.41 -2.98 1.53
N PRO A 95 9.08 -1.93 1.05
CA PRO A 95 9.97 -2.04 -0.10
C PRO A 95 11.23 -2.83 0.30
N ASP A 96 11.56 -3.85 -0.48
CA ASP A 96 12.71 -4.73 -0.24
C ASP A 96 13.54 -4.84 -1.53
N ASP A 97 14.66 -4.10 -1.57
CA ASP A 97 15.51 -4.02 -2.77
C ASP A 97 16.09 -5.39 -3.18
N ASP A 98 16.19 -6.34 -2.24
CA ASP A 98 16.73 -7.66 -2.49
C ASP A 98 15.73 -8.57 -3.22
N LYS A 99 14.43 -8.21 -3.20
CA LYS A 99 13.37 -8.96 -3.88
C LYS A 99 13.11 -8.52 -5.32
N PHE A 100 13.68 -7.41 -5.76
CA PHE A 100 13.67 -7.04 -7.17
C PHE A 100 14.55 -7.98 -7.99
N THR A 101 13.95 -8.62 -8.98
CA THR A 101 14.68 -9.51 -9.90
C THR A 101 15.72 -8.75 -10.73
N LEU A 102 16.75 -9.45 -11.20
CA LEU A 102 17.77 -8.87 -12.08
C LEU A 102 17.14 -8.23 -13.34
N ALA A 103 16.09 -8.86 -13.89
CA ALA A 103 15.37 -8.35 -15.06
C ALA A 103 14.63 -7.04 -14.75
N GLN A 104 14.00 -6.92 -13.57
CA GLN A 104 13.33 -5.70 -13.13
C GLN A 104 14.33 -4.56 -12.88
N LYS A 105 15.46 -4.86 -12.22
CA LYS A 105 16.57 -3.90 -12.03
C LYS A 105 17.15 -3.45 -13.38
N ALA A 106 17.36 -4.37 -14.31
CA ALA A 106 17.85 -4.07 -15.65
C ALA A 106 16.88 -3.21 -16.47
N ARG A 107 15.57 -3.46 -16.40
CA ARG A 107 14.54 -2.66 -17.07
C ARG A 107 14.46 -1.25 -16.51
N ALA A 108 14.54 -1.11 -15.18
CA ALA A 108 14.60 0.19 -14.53
C ALA A 108 15.84 0.99 -14.98
N PHE A 109 17.01 0.34 -15.04
CA PHE A 109 18.24 0.97 -15.51
C PHE A 109 18.17 1.34 -17.00
N ALA A 110 17.73 0.42 -17.86
CA ALA A 110 17.65 0.62 -19.31
C ALA A 110 16.69 1.75 -19.71
N THR A 111 15.72 2.07 -18.87
CA THR A 111 14.78 3.17 -19.08
C THR A 111 15.14 4.44 -18.30
N ALA A 112 16.37 4.54 -17.77
CA ALA A 112 16.84 5.64 -16.93
C ALA A 112 15.86 5.97 -15.78
N GLY A 113 15.22 4.95 -15.21
CA GLY A 113 14.28 5.08 -14.11
C GLY A 113 12.84 5.42 -14.52
N ILE A 114 12.55 5.65 -15.80
CA ILE A 114 11.19 6.00 -16.26
C ILE A 114 10.20 4.86 -15.98
N SER A 115 10.63 3.60 -16.14
CA SER A 115 9.76 2.44 -15.86
C SER A 115 9.71 2.05 -14.39
N LEU A 116 10.44 2.72 -13.49
CA LEU A 116 10.48 2.36 -12.06
C LEU A 116 9.08 2.27 -11.43
N PRO A 117 8.15 3.24 -11.61
CA PRO A 117 6.84 3.16 -10.97
C PRO A 117 6.06 1.91 -11.40
N THR A 118 6.15 1.54 -12.67
CA THR A 118 5.48 0.35 -13.22
C THR A 118 6.12 -0.93 -12.71
N VAL A 119 7.46 -0.98 -12.65
CA VAL A 119 8.20 -2.14 -12.14
C VAL A 119 7.91 -2.37 -10.65
N ILE A 120 7.87 -1.30 -9.86
CA ILE A 120 7.54 -1.34 -8.42
C ILE A 120 6.08 -1.79 -8.24
N ALA A 121 5.15 -1.28 -9.06
CA ALA A 121 3.75 -1.70 -9.03
C ALA A 121 3.57 -3.19 -9.37
N GLU A 122 4.23 -3.67 -10.42
CA GLU A 122 4.21 -5.09 -10.81
C GLU A 122 4.70 -5.98 -9.66
N ARG A 123 5.82 -5.61 -9.02
CA ARG A 123 6.36 -6.37 -7.89
C ARG A 123 5.46 -6.32 -6.64
N ALA A 124 4.87 -5.17 -6.34
CA ALA A 124 3.90 -5.04 -5.25
C ALA A 124 2.66 -5.93 -5.48
N ILE A 125 2.13 -5.98 -6.71
CA ILE A 125 1.02 -6.86 -7.11
C ILE A 125 1.41 -8.34 -6.93
N GLU A 126 2.59 -8.74 -7.38
CA GLU A 126 3.09 -10.11 -7.20
C GLU A 126 3.17 -10.48 -5.72
N SER A 127 3.74 -9.61 -4.90
CA SER A 127 3.84 -9.84 -3.46
C SER A 127 2.47 -9.92 -2.78
N LEU A 128 1.49 -9.10 -3.18
CA LEU A 128 0.12 -9.19 -2.69
C LEU A 128 -0.49 -10.57 -2.98
N ARG A 129 -0.30 -11.08 -4.20
CA ARG A 129 -0.79 -12.41 -4.62
C ARG A 129 -0.09 -13.55 -3.91
N GLU A 130 1.24 -13.51 -3.82
CA GLU A 130 2.08 -14.50 -3.12
C GLU A 130 1.66 -14.67 -1.66
N ASN A 131 1.23 -13.58 -1.02
CA ASN A 131 0.81 -13.56 0.38
C ASN A 131 -0.71 -13.67 0.58
N GLY A 132 -1.45 -14.10 -0.45
CA GLY A 132 -2.86 -14.45 -0.34
C GLY A 132 -3.82 -13.26 -0.23
N VAL A 133 -3.35 -12.04 -0.50
CA VAL A 133 -4.23 -10.88 -0.66
C VAL A 133 -4.86 -10.99 -2.04
N VAL A 134 -5.86 -11.85 -2.19
CA VAL A 134 -6.63 -12.03 -3.44
C VAL A 134 -8.11 -12.01 -3.11
N ASP A 135 -8.96 -11.75 -4.11
CA ASP A 135 -10.39 -11.73 -3.86
C ASP A 135 -10.89 -13.11 -3.39
N GLY A 136 -11.82 -13.11 -2.43
CA GLY A 136 -12.42 -14.34 -1.89
C GLY A 136 -11.54 -15.20 -0.95
N ARG A 137 -10.32 -14.80 -0.58
CA ARG A 137 -9.50 -15.48 0.45
C ARG A 137 -9.34 -14.65 1.72
N GLU A 138 -9.19 -15.29 2.88
CA GLU A 138 -8.78 -14.58 4.11
C GLU A 138 -7.35 -14.07 3.98
N THR A 139 -7.13 -12.79 4.27
CA THR A 139 -5.79 -12.20 4.32
C THR A 139 -5.07 -12.67 5.58
N VAL A 140 -3.86 -13.20 5.41
CA VAL A 140 -2.95 -13.44 6.53
C VAL A 140 -2.31 -12.10 6.89
N GLY A 141 -2.60 -11.61 8.10
CA GLY A 141 -1.91 -10.42 8.63
C GLY A 141 -0.41 -10.70 8.77
N GLY A 142 0.43 -9.71 8.50
CA GLY A 142 1.88 -9.88 8.50
C GLY A 142 2.62 -8.68 7.92
N ILE A 143 3.95 -8.73 7.97
CA ILE A 143 4.85 -7.76 7.35
C ILE A 143 5.67 -8.50 6.29
N TYR A 144 5.62 -8.02 5.06
CA TYR A 144 6.22 -8.65 3.89
C TYR A 144 7.06 -7.63 3.11
N GLY A 145 8.23 -8.06 2.66
CA GLY A 145 9.00 -7.30 1.67
C GLY A 145 8.48 -7.55 0.25
N PHE A 146 8.42 -6.52 -0.59
CA PHE A 146 8.20 -6.65 -2.03
C PHE A 146 9.38 -6.12 -2.83
#